data_AF-A0AAU7KPM8-F1
#
_entry.id   AF-A0AAU7KPM8-F1
#
_cell.length_a   1.000
_cell.length_b   1.000
_cell.length_c   1.000
_cell.angle_alpha   90.00
_cell.angle_beta   90.00
_cell.angle_gamma   90.00
#
_symmetry.space_group_name_H-M   'P 1'
#
loop_
_entity.id
_entity.type
_entity.pdbx_description
1 polymer ?
#
loop_
_entity_poly.entity_id
_entity_poly.type
_entity_poly.pdbx_seq_one_letter_code
_entity_poly.pdbx_strand_id
1 'polypeptide(L)'
;MTFMTTVAGIPCRCRVTFYSPGAPMRTTGWGYGDCDPDESEEFEFDILDRRGFPAAWLERKLTDDDYDRLLEQHRRERGAWAA
;
A
#
# COMPACT_ATOMS: atom_id res chain seq x y z
N MET A 1 1.49 9.22 0.54
CA MET A 1 0.43 9.68 -0.42
C MET A 1 -0.92 9.53 0.25
N THR A 2 -1.89 10.41 0.01
CA THR A 2 -3.21 10.34 0.68
C THR A 2 -4.33 10.36 -0.33
N PHE A 3 -5.25 9.40 -0.23
CA PHE A 3 -6.41 9.29 -1.12
C PHE A 3 -7.72 9.06 -0.36
N MET A 4 -8.83 9.39 -0.99
CA MET A 4 -10.17 9.19 -0.42
C MET A 4 -10.65 7.77 -0.71
N THR A 5 -11.20 7.11 0.30
CA THR A 5 -11.73 5.75 0.18
C THR A 5 -12.92 5.55 1.13
N THR A 6 -13.48 4.35 1.14
CA THR A 6 -14.57 3.96 2.04
C THR A 6 -14.20 2.67 2.73
N VAL A 7 -14.35 2.58 4.04
CA VAL A 7 -14.19 1.33 4.82
C VAL A 7 -15.52 1.02 5.48
N ALA A 8 -16.06 -0.19 5.28
CA ALA A 8 -17.39 -0.58 5.75
C ALA A 8 -18.52 0.43 5.38
N GLY A 9 -18.42 1.05 4.19
CA GLY A 9 -19.37 2.06 3.71
C GLY A 9 -19.18 3.46 4.30
N ILE A 10 -18.19 3.67 5.17
CA ILE A 10 -17.91 4.97 5.79
C ILE A 10 -16.76 5.64 5.04
N PRO A 11 -16.96 6.85 4.47
CA PRO A 11 -15.91 7.53 3.73
C PRO A 11 -14.85 8.10 4.68
N CYS A 12 -13.61 7.77 4.37
CA CYS A 12 -12.40 8.05 5.13
C CYS A 12 -11.24 8.36 4.18
N ARG A 13 -10.07 8.67 4.74
CA ARG A 13 -8.83 8.89 3.98
C ARG A 13 -7.83 7.80 4.30
N CYS A 14 -7.23 7.21 3.28
CA CYS A 14 -6.10 6.31 3.44
C CYS A 14 -4.82 7.11 3.23
N ARG A 15 -3.94 7.13 4.23
CA ARG A 15 -2.62 7.74 4.16
C ARG A 15 -1.58 6.64 4.07
N VAL A 16 -0.98 6.47 2.91
CA VAL A 16 0.14 5.56 2.69
C VAL A 16 1.39 6.14 3.36
N THR A 17 1.92 5.41 4.34
CA THR A 17 3.11 5.76 5.12
C THR A 17 4.36 5.18 4.47
N PHE A 18 4.29 3.92 4.04
CA PHE A 18 5.37 3.22 3.36
C PHE A 18 4.82 2.35 2.24
N TYR A 19 5.54 2.29 1.14
CA TYR A 19 5.21 1.42 0.03
C TYR A 19 6.49 1.00 -0.70
N SER A 20 6.68 -0.31 -0.84
CA SER A 20 7.73 -0.92 -1.65
C SER A 20 7.07 -1.83 -2.69
N PRO A 21 7.29 -1.64 -4.01
CA PRO A 21 6.65 -2.42 -5.06
C PRO A 21 7.06 -3.91 -5.09
N GLY A 22 7.98 -4.33 -4.22
CA GLY A 22 8.64 -5.62 -4.33
C GLY A 22 9.61 -5.67 -5.51
N ALA A 23 10.54 -6.60 -5.46
CA ALA A 23 11.54 -6.81 -6.49
C ALA A 23 11.63 -8.31 -6.81
N PRO A 24 11.65 -8.70 -8.09
CA PRO A 24 11.83 -10.11 -8.44
C PRO A 24 13.22 -10.58 -8.03
N MET A 25 13.33 -11.87 -7.72
CA MET A 25 14.62 -12.51 -7.42
C MET A 25 15.64 -12.20 -8.51
N ARG A 26 16.77 -11.60 -8.12
CA ARG A 26 17.88 -11.34 -9.02
C ARG A 26 18.80 -12.55 -8.99
N THR A 27 18.85 -13.29 -10.10
CA THR A 27 19.74 -14.46 -10.27
C THR A 27 20.95 -14.18 -11.15
N THR A 28 21.00 -13.01 -11.78
CA THR A 28 22.04 -12.61 -12.73
C THR A 28 22.98 -11.61 -12.09
N GLY A 29 24.29 -11.88 -12.16
CA GLY A 29 25.35 -11.02 -11.64
C GLY A 29 26.73 -11.48 -12.11
N TRP A 30 27.76 -10.67 -11.87
CA TRP A 30 29.13 -10.95 -12.32
C TRP A 30 30.02 -11.53 -11.20
N GLY A 31 29.59 -11.43 -9.93
CA GLY A 31 30.32 -11.87 -8.75
C GLY A 31 29.59 -12.92 -7.90
N TYR A 32 30.36 -13.65 -7.09
CA TYR A 32 29.81 -14.50 -6.04
C TYR A 32 29.18 -13.62 -4.95
N GLY A 33 27.84 -13.57 -4.90
CA GLY A 33 27.09 -12.74 -3.95
C GLY A 33 26.11 -11.75 -4.59
N ASP A 34 26.05 -11.67 -5.93
CA ASP A 34 25.15 -10.75 -6.63
C ASP A 34 23.69 -11.26 -6.71
N CYS A 35 23.39 -12.43 -6.16
CA CYS A 35 22.04 -12.96 -6.13
C CYS A 35 21.25 -12.36 -4.96
N ASP A 36 20.15 -11.69 -5.27
CA ASP A 36 19.21 -11.15 -4.29
C ASP A 36 17.93 -12.01 -4.31
N PRO A 37 17.36 -12.38 -3.15
CA PRO A 37 16.09 -13.09 -3.08
C PRO A 37 14.94 -12.22 -3.62
N ASP A 38 13.78 -12.83 -3.83
CA ASP A 38 12.57 -12.07 -4.11
C ASP A 38 12.17 -11.20 -2.91
N GLU A 39 11.88 -9.94 -3.18
CA GLU A 39 11.31 -9.01 -2.21
C GLU A 39 9.80 -8.93 -2.45
N SER A 40 9.04 -9.25 -1.40
CA SER A 40 7.59 -9.09 -1.43
C SER A 40 7.20 -7.62 -1.49
N GLU A 41 6.03 -7.34 -2.07
CA GLU A 41 5.47 -5.99 -2.02
C GLU A 41 5.07 -5.64 -0.58
N GLU A 42 5.52 -4.49 -0.11
CA GLU A 42 5.19 -3.99 1.22
C GLU A 42 4.29 -2.76 1.09
N PHE A 43 3.20 -2.74 1.85
CA PHE A 43 2.22 -1.66 1.84
C PHE A 43 1.75 -1.36 3.25
N GLU A 44 2.19 -0.21 3.78
CA GLU A 44 1.78 0.29 5.07
C GLU A 44 0.97 1.58 4.91
N PHE A 45 -0.10 1.68 5.69
CA PHE A 45 -0.98 2.84 5.66
C PHE A 45 -1.67 3.06 7.00
N ASP A 46 -2.07 4.32 7.23
CA ASP A 46 -2.95 4.72 8.32
C ASP A 46 -4.33 5.07 7.77
N ILE A 47 -5.39 4.72 8.51
CA ILE A 47 -6.74 5.19 8.19
C ILE A 47 -7.04 6.45 9.00
N LEU A 48 -7.35 7.52 8.27
CA LEU A 48 -7.72 8.80 8.82
C LEU A 48 -9.22 9.07 8.59
N ASP A 49 -9.85 9.76 9.53
CA ASP A 49 -11.17 10.34 9.31
C ASP A 49 -11.12 11.42 8.20
N ARG A 50 -12.27 11.89 7.72
CA ARG A 50 -12.39 12.96 6.70
C ARG A 50 -11.64 14.23 7.08
N ARG A 51 -11.47 14.48 8.38
CA ARG A 51 -10.73 15.62 8.93
C ARG A 51 -9.22 15.40 9.01
N GLY A 52 -8.73 14.19 8.74
CA GLY A 52 -7.31 13.84 8.77
C GLY A 52 -6.78 13.35 10.13
N PHE A 53 -7.66 13.04 11.08
CA PHE A 53 -7.27 12.47 12.37
C PHE A 53 -7.25 10.94 12.31
N PRO A 54 -6.33 10.27 13.04
CA PRO A 54 -6.27 8.82 13.08
C PRO A 54 -7.57 8.22 13.57
N ALA A 55 -8.08 7.24 12.83
CA ALA A 55 -9.38 6.61 13.06
C ALA A 55 -9.21 5.13 13.40
N ALA A 56 -8.60 4.83 14.55
CA ALA A 56 -8.34 3.46 15.02
C ALA A 56 -9.59 2.56 15.05
N TRP A 57 -10.78 3.14 15.22
CA TRP A 57 -12.04 2.39 15.19
C TRP A 57 -12.42 1.90 13.78
N LEU A 58 -11.98 2.59 12.71
CA LEU A 58 -12.13 2.15 11.32
C LEU A 58 -11.07 1.10 10.98
N GLU A 59 -9.84 1.25 11.46
CA GLU A 59 -8.76 0.27 11.24
C GLU A 59 -9.16 -1.12 11.74
N ARG A 60 -9.82 -1.18 12.91
CA ARG A 60 -10.35 -2.43 13.47
C ARG A 60 -11.45 -3.10 12.63
N LYS A 61 -12.00 -2.39 11.65
CA LYS A 61 -13.04 -2.90 10.73
C LYS A 61 -12.45 -3.31 9.38
N LEU A 62 -11.17 -3.11 9.15
CA LEU A 62 -10.51 -3.54 7.94
C LEU A 62 -10.55 -5.06 7.85
N THR A 63 -10.85 -5.53 6.65
CA THR A 63 -10.78 -6.93 6.25
C THR A 63 -9.65 -7.12 5.25
N ASP A 64 -9.19 -8.36 5.05
CA ASP A 64 -8.15 -8.65 4.06
C ASP A 64 -8.56 -8.17 2.65
N ASP A 65 -9.84 -8.31 2.30
CA ASP A 65 -10.41 -7.76 1.05
C ASP A 65 -10.27 -6.22 0.96
N ASP A 66 -10.36 -5.51 2.09
CA ASP A 66 -10.12 -4.07 2.11
C ASP A 66 -8.64 -3.74 1.87
N TYR A 67 -7.70 -4.53 2.41
CA TYR A 67 -6.27 -4.35 2.16
C TYR A 67 -5.95 -4.47 0.67
N ASP A 68 -6.42 -5.54 0.02
CA ASP A 68 -6.21 -5.77 -1.42
C ASP A 68 -6.82 -4.65 -2.27
N ARG A 69 -8.04 -4.21 -1.92
CA ARG A 69 -8.71 -3.11 -2.62
C ARG A 69 -7.97 -1.78 -2.46
N LEU A 70 -7.48 -1.48 -1.25
CA LEU A 70 -6.74 -0.25 -0.98
C LEU A 70 -5.38 -0.24 -1.69
N LEU A 71 -4.71 -1.39 -1.74
CA LEU A 71 -3.47 -1.57 -2.49
C LEU A 71 -3.68 -1.39 -4.00
N GLU A 72 -4.74 -1.98 -4.56
CA GLU A 72 -5.07 -1.79 -5.98
C GLU A 72 -5.39 -0.32 -6.29
N GLN A 73 -6.17 0.35 -5.42
CA GLN A 73 -6.45 1.78 -5.54
C GLN A 73 -5.15 2.60 -5.48
N HIS A 74 -4.24 2.28 -4.56
CA HIS A 74 -2.94 2.94 -4.46
C HIS A 74 -2.12 2.76 -5.75
N ARG A 75 -2.05 1.55 -6.31
CA ARG A 75 -1.35 1.27 -7.57
C ARG A 75 -1.93 2.07 -8.73
N ARG A 76 -3.26 2.14 -8.86
CA ARG A 76 -3.94 2.92 -9.90
C ARG A 76 -3.61 4.40 -9.79
N GLU A 77 -3.73 4.96 -8.59
CA GLU A 77 -3.43 6.38 -8.38
C GLU A 77 -1.94 6.66 -8.59
N ARG A 78 -1.01 5.79 -8.15
CA ARG A 78 0.43 6.00 -8.35
C ARG A 78 0.84 5.86 -9.82
N GLY A 79 0.25 4.91 -10.56
CA GLY A 79 0.50 4.69 -11.98
C GLY A 79 0.02 5.86 -12.87
N ALA A 80 -1.04 6.56 -12.46
CA ALA A 80 -1.54 7.74 -13.17
C ALA A 80 -0.56 8.93 -13.16
N TRP A 81 0.44 8.97 -12.27
CA TRP A 81 1.49 9.98 -12.24
C TRP A 81 2.80 9.54 -12.91
N ALA A 82 2.89 8.27 -13.34
CA ALA A 82 4.09 7.69 -13.94
C ALA A 82 4.03 7.63 -15.49
N ALA A 83 2.92 8.05 -16.09
CA ALA A 83 2.69 8.17 -17.54
C ALA A 83 2.57 9.64 -17.94
#